data_AF-A0A0F9KIP0-F1
#
_entry.id   AF-A0A0F9KIP0-F1
#
_cell.length_a   1.000
_cell.length_b   1.000
_cell.length_c   1.000
_cell.angle_alpha   90.00
_cell.angle_beta   90.00
_cell.angle_gamma   90.00
#
_symmetry.space_group_name_H-M   'P 1'
#
loop_
_entity.id
_entity.type
_entity.pdbx_description
1 polymer ?
#
loop_
_entity_poly.entity_id
_entity_poly.type
_entity_poly.pdbx_seq_one_letter_code
_entity_poly.pdbx_strand_id
1 'polypeptide(L)'
;MIILYLSISLWTYEPYLIIIGTLIGFVSKDHFFNYFLIKREVRKNQFDIKEEIDKIGDLETFLMDKLSSYWMKIEKSFKAYKVGEMDKTTFIEIAIKNIGTKFIDIFLEQKNSSKKKK
;
A
#
# COMPACT_ATOMS: atom_id res chain seq x y z
N MET A 1 -4.55 -55.52 22.33
CA MET A 1 -5.03 -54.15 22.65
C MET A 1 -4.16 -53.02 22.05
N ILE A 2 -3.44 -53.24 20.94
CA ILE A 2 -2.57 -52.20 20.33
C ILE A 2 -3.17 -51.65 19.03
N ILE A 3 -3.95 -52.46 18.30
CA ILE A 3 -4.52 -52.08 17.00
C ILE A 3 -5.63 -51.02 17.13
N LEU A 4 -6.41 -51.03 18.23
CA LEU A 4 -7.50 -50.06 18.44
C LEU A 4 -7.02 -48.62 18.64
N TYR A 5 -5.82 -48.43 19.22
CA TYR A 5 -5.29 -47.10 19.53
C TYR A 5 -4.79 -46.37 18.28
N LEU A 6 -4.23 -47.10 17.31
CA LEU A 6 -3.76 -46.54 16.04
C LEU A 6 -4.91 -46.07 15.13
N SER A 7 -6.07 -46.72 15.19
CA SER A 7 -7.25 -46.38 14.39
C SER A 7 -7.91 -45.08 14.85
N ILE A 8 -7.93 -44.81 16.15
CA ILE A 8 -8.52 -43.59 16.74
C ILE A 8 -7.67 -42.37 16.37
N SER A 9 -6.34 -42.49 16.39
CA SER A 9 -5.45 -41.40 16.02
C SER A 9 -5.56 -40.98 14.55
N LEU A 10 -5.82 -41.91 13.62
CA LEU A 10 -5.94 -41.57 12.20
C LEU A 10 -7.25 -40.82 11.88
N TRP A 11 -8.35 -41.20 12.54
CA TRP A 11 -9.67 -40.60 12.31
C TRP A 11 -9.80 -39.17 12.82
N THR A 12 -9.00 -38.79 13.83
CA THR A 12 -8.97 -37.43 14.38
C THR A 12 -8.04 -36.47 13.62
N TYR A 13 -7.13 -36.98 12.78
CA TYR A 13 -6.16 -36.16 12.03
C TYR A 13 -6.74 -35.58 10.72
N GLU A 14 -7.52 -36.38 9.99
CA GLU A 14 -8.21 -35.98 8.75
C GLU A 14 -9.05 -34.68 8.88
N PRO A 15 -9.96 -34.54 9.88
CA PRO A 15 -10.76 -33.33 10.00
C PRO A 15 -9.93 -32.09 10.39
N TYR A 16 -8.82 -32.28 11.11
CA TYR A 16 -7.96 -31.18 11.54
C TYR A 16 -7.25 -30.50 10.36
N LEU A 17 -6.83 -31.29 9.36
CA LEU A 17 -6.20 -30.77 8.14
C LEU A 17 -7.19 -29.98 7.27
N ILE A 18 -8.46 -30.39 7.23
CA ILE A 18 -9.52 -29.68 6.49
C ILE A 18 -9.84 -28.33 7.15
N ILE A 19 -9.88 -28.27 8.48
CA ILE A 19 -10.11 -27.03 9.23
C ILE A 19 -8.93 -26.06 9.05
N ILE A 20 -7.69 -26.55 9.09
CA ILE A 20 -6.51 -25.71 8.84
C ILE A 20 -6.50 -25.20 7.39
N GLY A 21 -6.80 -26.05 6.41
CA GLY A 21 -6.86 -25.66 5.00
C GLY A 21 -7.93 -24.60 4.71
N THR A 22 -9.12 -24.73 5.32
CA THR A 22 -10.20 -23.74 5.18
C THR A 22 -9.85 -22.41 5.85
N LEU A 23 -9.22 -22.42 7.03
CA LEU A 23 -8.72 -21.20 7.69
C LEU A 23 -7.65 -20.48 6.86
N ILE A 24 -6.66 -21.20 6.31
CA ILE A 24 -5.61 -20.62 5.44
C ILE A 24 -6.23 -20.02 4.16
N GLY A 25 -7.19 -20.73 3.55
CA GLY A 25 -7.87 -20.25 2.35
C GLY A 25 -8.71 -18.99 2.58
N PHE A 26 -9.34 -18.87 3.75
CA PHE A 26 -10.13 -17.69 4.14
C PHE A 26 -9.23 -16.47 4.37
N VAL A 27 -8.17 -16.63 5.18
CA VAL A 27 -7.19 -15.56 5.45
C VAL A 27 -6.50 -15.08 4.17
N SER A 28 -6.21 -16.01 3.25
CA SER A 28 -5.58 -15.68 1.96
C SER A 28 -6.49 -14.86 1.04
N LYS A 29 -7.81 -15.13 1.04
CA LYS A 29 -8.79 -14.36 0.27
C LYS A 29 -8.95 -12.94 0.81
N ASP A 30 -9.05 -12.76 2.13
CA ASP A 30 -9.15 -11.42 2.73
C ASP A 30 -7.91 -10.57 2.44
N HIS A 31 -6.71 -11.17 2.53
CA HIS A 31 -5.47 -10.49 2.17
C HIS A 31 -5.43 -10.10 0.68
N PHE A 32 -5.90 -10.97 -0.21
CA PHE A 32 -5.90 -10.71 -1.65
C PHE A 32 -6.92 -9.63 -2.05
N PHE A 33 -8.12 -9.63 -1.46
CA PHE A 33 -9.13 -8.60 -1.70
C PHE A 33 -8.68 -7.23 -1.20
N ASN A 34 -8.12 -7.16 0.01
CA ASN A 34 -7.56 -5.91 0.53
C ASN A 34 -6.41 -5.41 -0.35
N TYR A 35 -5.51 -6.30 -0.77
CA TYR A 35 -4.43 -5.94 -1.68
C TYR A 35 -4.96 -5.42 -3.04
N PHE A 36 -6.01 -6.03 -3.59
CA PHE A 36 -6.59 -5.63 -4.87
C PHE A 36 -7.31 -4.28 -4.79
N LEU A 37 -8.09 -4.04 -3.73
CA LEU A 37 -8.77 -2.77 -3.49
C LEU A 37 -7.75 -1.64 -3.32
N ILE A 38 -6.71 -1.86 -2.50
CA ILE A 38 -5.60 -0.93 -2.34
C ILE A 38 -4.92 -0.67 -3.69
N LYS A 39 -4.63 -1.69 -4.51
CA LYS A 39 -4.02 -1.50 -5.83
C LYS A 39 -4.87 -0.67 -6.80
N ARG A 40 -6.19 -0.82 -6.73
CA ARG A 40 -7.12 -0.12 -7.61
C ARG A 40 -7.29 1.34 -7.18
N GLU A 41 -7.36 1.58 -5.87
CA GLU A 41 -7.39 2.91 -5.28
C GLU A 41 -6.07 3.66 -5.51
N VAL A 42 -4.92 2.99 -5.33
CA VAL A 42 -3.59 3.53 -5.65
C VAL A 42 -3.51 3.99 -7.10
N ARG A 43 -4.00 3.21 -8.07
CA ARG A 43 -3.96 3.62 -9.49
C ARG A 43 -4.83 4.84 -9.80
N LYS A 44 -6.02 4.92 -9.22
CA LYS A 44 -6.89 6.09 -9.38
C LYS A 44 -6.25 7.32 -8.74
N ASN A 45 -5.70 7.14 -7.54
CA ASN A 45 -5.06 8.21 -6.80
C ASN A 45 -3.72 8.64 -7.40
N GLN A 46 -3.01 7.76 -8.11
CA GLN A 46 -1.78 8.10 -8.84
C GLN A 46 -2.02 9.17 -9.90
N PHE A 47 -3.14 9.10 -10.63
CA PHE A 47 -3.49 10.12 -11.61
C PHE A 47 -3.78 11.46 -10.94
N ASP A 48 -4.55 11.43 -9.84
CA ASP A 48 -4.87 12.62 -9.05
C ASP A 48 -3.62 13.27 -8.43
N ILE A 49 -2.69 12.47 -7.89
CA ILE A 49 -1.41 12.93 -7.33
C ILE A 49 -0.56 13.56 -8.43
N LYS A 50 -0.54 12.98 -9.62
CA LYS A 50 0.24 13.48 -10.76
C LYS A 50 -0.17 14.91 -11.12
N GLU A 51 -1.48 15.18 -11.17
CA GLU A 51 -2.01 16.52 -11.41
C GLU A 51 -1.73 17.48 -10.26
N GLU A 52 -1.83 17.04 -9.01
CA GLU A 52 -1.54 17.91 -7.87
C GLU A 52 -0.05 18.27 -7.76
N ILE A 53 0.84 17.33 -8.05
CA ILE A 53 2.28 17.60 -8.14
C ILE A 53 2.57 18.75 -9.10
N ASP A 54 1.88 18.81 -10.24
CA ASP A 54 2.06 19.90 -11.22
C ASP A 54 1.53 21.25 -10.75
N LYS A 55 0.59 21.26 -9.80
CA LYS A 55 0.04 22.49 -9.22
C LYS A 55 0.89 23.03 -8.07
N ILE A 56 1.71 22.18 -7.47
CA ILE A 56 2.57 22.55 -6.34
C ILE A 56 3.87 23.14 -6.89
N GLY A 57 4.00 24.47 -6.80
CA GLY A 57 5.18 25.18 -7.30
C GLY A 57 6.49 24.78 -6.59
N ASP A 58 6.46 24.59 -5.28
CA ASP A 58 7.59 24.08 -4.50
C ASP A 58 7.25 22.73 -3.86
N LEU A 59 7.35 21.68 -4.67
CA LEU A 59 7.05 20.32 -4.26
C LEU A 59 8.00 19.81 -3.17
N GLU A 60 9.26 20.25 -3.19
CA GLU A 60 10.26 19.81 -2.21
C GLU A 60 9.89 20.29 -0.81
N THR A 61 9.64 21.60 -0.67
CA THR A 61 9.22 22.18 0.62
C THR A 61 7.89 21.60 1.08
N PHE A 62 6.93 21.41 0.18
CA PHE A 62 5.64 20.80 0.51
C PHE A 62 5.80 19.38 1.07
N LEU A 63 6.60 18.53 0.40
CA LEU A 63 6.84 17.17 0.85
C LEU A 63 7.64 17.13 2.15
N MET A 64 8.64 18.00 2.32
CA MET A 64 9.39 18.11 3.57
C MET A 64 8.50 18.46 4.76
N ASP A 65 7.62 19.45 4.59
CA ASP A 65 6.68 19.89 5.63
C ASP A 65 5.70 18.77 6.01
N LYS A 66 5.05 18.18 4.99
CA LYS A 66 3.99 17.17 5.21
C LYS A 66 4.50 15.82 5.64
N LEU A 67 5.66 15.40 5.16
CA LEU A 67 6.19 14.06 5.44
C LEU A 67 7.12 14.05 6.65
N SER A 68 7.70 15.19 7.07
CA SER A 68 8.58 15.29 8.24
C SER A 68 9.57 14.12 8.31
N SER A 69 9.41 13.16 9.23
CA SER A 69 10.30 12.00 9.40
C SER A 69 10.28 11.00 8.22
N TYR A 70 9.21 10.98 7.42
CA TYR A 70 9.08 10.13 6.24
C TYR A 70 9.80 10.73 5.02
N TRP A 71 10.15 12.01 5.04
CA TRP A 71 10.89 12.65 3.95
C TRP A 71 12.19 11.92 3.62
N MET A 72 12.97 11.54 4.64
CA MET A 72 14.24 10.80 4.47
C MET A 72 14.07 9.48 3.70
N LYS A 73 12.87 8.88 3.70
CA LYS A 73 12.59 7.62 2.98
C LYS A 73 12.39 7.81 1.48
N ILE A 74 12.09 9.03 1.03
CA ILE A 74 11.86 9.35 -0.38
C ILE A 74 12.80 10.43 -0.90
N GLU A 75 13.59 11.08 -0.05
CA GLU A 75 14.50 12.17 -0.41
C GLU A 75 15.41 11.79 -1.59
N LYS A 76 16.01 10.60 -1.53
CA LYS A 76 16.87 10.09 -2.61
C LYS A 76 16.11 9.94 -3.92
N SER A 77 14.90 9.38 -3.87
CA SER A 77 14.03 9.19 -5.03
C SER A 77 13.51 10.52 -5.58
N PHE A 78 13.24 11.49 -4.71
CA PHE A 78 12.85 12.84 -5.07
C PHE A 78 13.99 13.59 -5.76
N LYS A 79 15.22 13.48 -5.26
CA LYS A 79 16.40 14.05 -5.91
C LYS A 79 16.59 13.49 -7.32
N ALA A 80 16.48 12.17 -7.50
CA ALA A 80 16.53 11.52 -8.81
C ALA A 80 15.42 12.03 -9.76
N TYR A 81 14.21 12.23 -9.25
CA TYR A 81 13.11 12.85 -10.00
C TYR A 81 13.44 14.30 -10.40
N LYS A 82 13.94 15.11 -9.46
CA LYS A 82 14.24 16.54 -9.68
C LYS A 82 15.34 16.76 -10.72
N VAL A 83 16.34 15.88 -10.79
CA VAL A 83 17.41 15.95 -11.80
C VAL A 83 17.02 15.32 -13.14
N GLY A 84 15.83 14.72 -13.25
CA GLY A 84 15.32 14.09 -14.47
C GLY A 84 15.83 12.67 -14.73
N GLU A 85 16.52 12.05 -13.77
CA GLU A 85 16.93 10.64 -13.84
C GLU A 85 15.76 9.67 -13.66
N MET A 86 14.64 10.16 -13.12
CA MET A 86 13.44 9.38 -12.81
C MET A 86 12.19 10.11 -13.30
N ASP A 87 11.28 9.38 -13.94
CA ASP A 87 10.00 9.94 -14.33
C ASP A 87 9.06 10.09 -13.11
N LYS A 88 8.11 11.01 -13.24
CA LYS A 88 7.12 11.32 -12.20
C LYS A 88 6.33 10.09 -11.74
N THR A 89 5.99 9.19 -12.66
CA THR A 89 5.18 8.00 -12.34
C THR A 89 5.98 7.04 -11.48
N THR A 90 7.22 6.76 -11.87
CA THR A 90 8.15 5.95 -11.08
C THR A 90 8.43 6.56 -9.72
N PHE A 91 8.58 7.89 -9.64
CA PHE A 91 8.70 8.58 -8.35
C PHE A 91 7.49 8.33 -7.44
N ILE A 92 6.28 8.54 -7.95
CA ILE A 92 5.04 8.32 -7.18
C ILE A 92 4.94 6.86 -6.73
N GLU A 93 5.26 5.90 -7.60
CA GLU A 93 5.27 4.47 -7.25
C GLU A 93 6.24 4.15 -6.12
N ILE A 94 7.46 4.67 -6.18
CA ILE A 94 8.46 4.47 -5.14
C ILE A 94 8.04 5.16 -3.84
N ALA A 95 7.48 6.37 -3.93
CA ALA A 95 7.02 7.10 -2.76
C ALA A 95 5.87 6.37 -2.05
N ILE A 96 4.89 5.86 -2.80
CA ILE A 96 3.80 5.03 -2.26
C ILE A 96 4.35 3.72 -1.70
N LYS A 97 5.35 3.10 -2.34
CA LYS A 97 5.97 1.87 -1.83
C LYS A 97 6.70 2.09 -0.50
N ASN A 98 7.37 3.22 -0.33
CA ASN A 98 8.20 3.51 0.85
C ASN A 98 7.41 4.12 2.02
N ILE A 99 6.40 4.94 1.72
CA ILE A 99 5.62 5.71 2.71
C ILE A 99 4.18 5.21 2.84
N GLY A 100 3.68 4.45 1.87
CA GLY A 100 2.34 3.88 1.89
C GLY A 100 1.25 4.92 1.61
N THR A 101 0.10 4.71 2.23
CA THR A 101 -1.10 5.56 2.08
C THR A 101 -0.87 6.99 2.56
N LYS A 102 0.06 7.23 3.50
CA LYS A 102 0.41 8.59 3.94
C LYS A 102 0.85 9.51 2.79
N PHE A 103 1.55 8.96 1.79
CA PHE A 103 1.92 9.74 0.62
C PHE A 103 0.69 10.10 -0.21
N ILE A 104 -0.32 9.26 -0.26
CA ILE A 104 -1.56 9.53 -1.01
C ILE A 104 -2.42 10.56 -0.25
N ASP A 105 -2.52 10.39 1.07
CA ASP A 105 -3.37 11.21 1.94
C ASP A 105 -2.99 12.70 1.86
N ILE A 106 -1.69 13.03 1.83
CA ILE A 106 -1.22 14.43 1.75
C ILE A 106 -1.71 15.15 0.48
N PHE A 107 -1.81 14.44 -0.66
CA PHE A 107 -2.30 15.04 -1.90
C PHE A 107 -3.82 15.04 -1.98
N LEU A 108 -4.49 14.04 -1.41
CA LEU A 108 -5.96 14.05 -1.31
C LEU A 108 -6.45 15.19 -0.40
N GLU A 109 -5.79 15.42 0.73
CA GLU A 109 -6.06 16.56 1.61
C GLU A 109 -5.85 17.90 0.88
N GLN A 110 -4.76 18.03 0.11
CA GLN A 110 -4.47 19.22 -0.69
C GLN A 110 -5.52 19.48 -1.78
N LYS A 111 -5.98 18.42 -2.46
CA LYS A 111 -7.06 18.51 -3.46
C LYS A 111 -8.38 18.94 -2.83
N ASN A 112 -8.70 18.41 -1.65
CA ASN A 112 -9.93 18.75 -0.92
C ASN A 112 -9.89 20.17 -0.33
N SER A 113 -8.73 20.62 0.17
CA SER A 113 -8.55 21.99 0.67
C SER A 113 -8.67 23.02 -0.45
N SER A 114 -8.16 22.70 -1.63
CA SER A 114 -8.27 23.53 -2.84
C SER A 114 -9.71 23.65 -3.35
N LYS A 115 -10.52 22.58 -3.24
CA LYS A 115 -11.95 22.63 -3.58
C LYS A 115 -12.79 23.46 -2.61
N LYS A 116 -12.41 23.52 -1.32
CA LYS A 116 -13.19 24.21 -0.29
C LYS A 116 -13.06 25.74 -0.34
N LYS A 117 -12.10 26.26 -1.11
CA LYS A 117 -11.88 27.70 -1.34
C LYS A 117 -12.60 28.25 -2.58
N LYS A 118 -13.42 27.44 -3.25
CA LYS A 118 -14.18 27.80 -4.46
C LYS A 118 -15.67 27.77 -4.16
#